data_AF-A0A085WLH8-F1
#
_entry.id   AF-A0A085WLH8-F1
#
_cell.length_a   1.000
_cell.length_b   1.000
_cell.length_c   1.000
_cell.angle_alpha   90.00
_cell.angle_beta   90.00
_cell.angle_gamma   90.00
#
_symmetry.space_group_name_H-M   'P 1'
#
loop_
_entity.id
_entity.type
_entity.pdbx_description
1 polymer ?
#
loop_
_entity_poly.entity_id
_entity_poly.type
_entity_poly.pdbx_seq_one_letter_code
_entity_poly.pdbx_strand_id
1 'polypeptide(L)'
;MRRLFLALSVLALAACATTPQPEPTKDSTPAPQAEAPKADAEAFRAKMPTPGKSPDLVLPTFEQEKLDNGMTVIVNSRRDLPLVFIGVSFANGTAQDPAGQGGLADLTYKMLLEGAGGKDTVTLDNAFADLGVSPATRVEPDGATVGVRVLSRNADKALALLADVARRPTFAQKDFDRRKKQQLADLVRRLGTPFFLGQQAYLEAVFGSAHPYGHPGSGVPATVDKLTLQDVKRFYQKNVGPKASALVVVGDVTQQQAVEWAKKYFGDWKGDAVAAPAPAAPAAPPREALRVVYKPGLEQTFILVGRPGVAVGHSDEYPLDLATTVFGGFFGSRLNMNLREAKGYTYGAGASSDARLGVGPLTAYSQVRANVTGPALAEFVRELTDIKSRPISSKELEAAREGLIRSYPGIFETVEGVGLNAAQLFLKRRPMDEFRKQVDGLEKATPAEVQRVAEAYLNPAAMQIILVGDPDIIQQQVAPLNLGKITPMDVAGSGTPAPGAAGKK
;
A
#
# COMPACT_ATOMS: atom_id res chain seq x y z
N MET A 1 -29.10 -32.74 28.32
CA MET A 1 -29.51 -34.05 27.79
C MET A 1 -28.52 -34.41 26.68
N ARG A 2 -27.49 -35.25 26.92
CA ARG A 2 -27.46 -36.73 26.65
C ARG A 2 -28.07 -37.03 25.26
N ARG A 3 -27.37 -37.64 24.29
CA ARG A 3 -26.54 -38.87 24.28
C ARG A 3 -25.55 -38.81 23.10
N LEU A 4 -24.25 -39.13 23.26
CA LEU A 4 -23.62 -40.46 23.30
C LEU A 4 -23.73 -41.27 22.00
N PHE A 5 -22.61 -41.39 21.28
CA PHE A 5 -22.11 -42.69 20.80
C PHE A 5 -20.62 -42.77 21.14
N LEU A 6 -20.27 -43.86 21.81
CA LEU A 6 -18.96 -44.20 22.36
C LEU A 6 -18.70 -45.65 21.93
N ALA A 7 -17.47 -45.94 21.52
CA ALA A 7 -16.72 -47.21 21.66
C ALA A 7 -15.86 -47.47 20.41
N LEU A 8 -14.63 -47.97 20.48
CA LEU A 8 -13.64 -48.12 21.55
C LEU A 8 -12.39 -48.74 20.86
N SER A 9 -11.19 -48.30 21.24
CA SER A 9 -9.94 -49.10 21.34
C SER A 9 -9.32 -49.69 20.04
N VAL A 10 -7.99 -49.77 19.83
CA VAL A 10 -6.91 -50.26 20.69
C VAL A 10 -5.55 -49.68 20.23
N LEU A 11 -4.68 -49.44 21.20
CA LEU A 11 -3.26 -49.08 21.13
C LEU A 11 -2.39 -50.21 20.52
N ALA A 12 -1.40 -49.90 19.68
CA ALA A 12 -0.18 -50.70 19.60
C ALA A 12 1.02 -49.85 19.12
N LEU A 13 2.01 -49.74 20.00
CA LEU A 13 3.34 -49.17 19.76
C LEU A 13 4.35 -50.34 19.72
N ALA A 14 5.37 -50.19 18.85
CA ALA A 14 6.66 -50.91 18.79
C ALA A 14 6.73 -52.32 18.15
N ALA A 15 7.43 -52.44 17.01
CA ALA A 15 8.82 -52.96 16.90
C ALA A 15 9.16 -53.49 15.47
N CYS A 16 10.44 -53.37 15.11
CA CYS A 16 11.08 -53.55 13.81
C CYS A 16 10.98 -54.96 13.17
N ALA A 17 10.97 -55.01 11.83
CA ALA A 17 11.70 -56.02 11.06
C ALA A 17 11.96 -55.55 9.62
N THR A 18 13.25 -55.50 9.26
CA THR A 18 13.81 -55.32 7.92
C THR A 18 13.27 -56.34 6.93
N THR A 19 12.66 -55.90 5.83
CA THR A 19 12.37 -56.75 4.68
C THR A 19 13.61 -56.92 3.79
N PRO A 20 13.89 -58.13 3.26
CA PRO A 20 15.06 -58.39 2.42
C PRO A 20 14.88 -57.73 1.05
N GLN A 21 15.96 -57.15 0.54
CA GLN A 21 16.04 -56.65 -0.83
C GLN A 21 16.06 -57.85 -1.81
N PRO A 22 15.25 -57.86 -2.88
CA PRO A 22 15.23 -58.98 -3.81
C PRO A 22 16.52 -59.05 -4.63
N GLU A 23 17.01 -60.27 -4.88
CA GLU A 23 18.19 -60.51 -5.71
C GLU A 23 17.96 -60.10 -7.17
N PRO A 24 19.00 -59.59 -7.87
CA PRO A 24 18.88 -59.16 -9.25
C PRO A 24 18.84 -60.36 -10.20
N THR A 25 17.74 -60.48 -10.95
CA THR A 25 17.59 -61.44 -12.05
C THR A 25 18.57 -61.13 -13.18
N LYS A 26 19.42 -62.11 -13.52
CA LYS A 26 20.28 -62.11 -14.72
C LYS A 26 19.45 -62.49 -15.94
N ASP A 27 18.68 -61.55 -16.47
CA ASP A 27 18.18 -61.60 -17.85
C ASP A 27 17.99 -60.17 -18.33
N SER A 28 19.08 -59.58 -18.83
CA SER A 28 19.07 -58.29 -19.50
C SER A 28 19.06 -58.51 -21.01
N THR A 29 17.88 -58.69 -21.58
CA THR A 29 17.67 -58.33 -22.98
C THR A 29 17.94 -56.82 -23.07
N PRO A 30 18.80 -56.32 -23.99
CA PRO A 30 19.03 -54.89 -24.11
C PRO A 30 17.69 -54.22 -24.40
N ALA A 31 17.27 -53.30 -23.53
CA ALA A 31 16.16 -52.41 -23.83
C ALA A 31 16.42 -51.77 -25.19
N PRO A 32 15.41 -51.60 -26.06
CA PRO A 32 15.57 -50.82 -27.29
C PRO A 32 16.21 -49.50 -26.89
N GLN A 33 17.37 -49.17 -27.47
CA GLN A 33 17.99 -47.86 -27.27
C GLN A 33 16.91 -46.81 -27.54
N ALA A 34 16.54 -46.07 -26.51
CA ALA A 34 15.64 -44.94 -26.66
C ALA A 34 16.22 -44.06 -27.78
N GLU A 35 15.46 -43.88 -28.86
CA GLU A 35 15.82 -42.91 -29.89
C GLU A 35 16.16 -41.60 -29.18
N ALA A 36 17.35 -41.06 -29.46
CA ALA A 36 17.76 -39.75 -28.96
C ALA A 36 16.62 -38.74 -29.22
N PRO A 37 16.29 -37.84 -28.27
CA PRO A 37 15.18 -36.92 -28.44
C PRO A 37 15.31 -36.16 -29.76
N LYS A 38 14.34 -36.33 -30.66
CA LYS A 38 14.22 -35.55 -31.89
C LYS A 38 13.86 -34.11 -31.49
N ALA A 39 14.81 -33.20 -31.67
CA ALA A 39 14.75 -31.76 -31.37
C ALA A 39 14.49 -31.42 -29.89
N ASP A 40 15.28 -30.48 -29.36
CA ASP A 40 15.06 -29.91 -28.02
C ASP A 40 13.66 -29.29 -27.96
N ALA A 41 12.73 -29.93 -27.23
CA ALA A 41 11.36 -29.46 -27.03
C ALA A 41 11.29 -28.06 -26.38
N GLU A 42 12.41 -27.57 -25.86
CA GLU A 42 12.56 -26.28 -25.23
C GLU A 42 13.40 -25.28 -26.04
N ALA A 43 13.72 -25.57 -27.31
CA ALA A 43 14.47 -24.67 -28.19
C ALA A 43 13.85 -23.26 -28.30
N PHE A 44 12.54 -23.13 -28.09
CA PHE A 44 11.86 -21.83 -28.03
C PHE A 44 12.28 -20.96 -26.82
N ARG A 45 12.80 -21.55 -25.74
CA ARG A 45 13.32 -20.84 -24.56
C ARG A 45 14.67 -20.19 -24.80
N ALA A 46 15.41 -20.62 -25.83
CA ALA A 46 16.73 -20.08 -26.17
C ALA A 46 16.66 -18.65 -26.74
N LYS A 47 15.49 -18.21 -27.20
CA LYS A 47 15.25 -16.85 -27.68
C LYS A 47 14.16 -16.20 -26.85
N MET A 48 14.49 -15.05 -26.25
CA MET A 48 13.48 -14.24 -25.57
C MET A 48 12.38 -13.88 -26.59
N PRO A 49 11.09 -14.15 -26.29
CA PRO A 49 10.01 -13.78 -27.18
C PRO A 49 10.00 -12.26 -27.35
N THR A 50 9.82 -11.81 -28.59
CA THR A 50 9.62 -10.38 -28.86
C THR A 50 8.28 -9.95 -28.27
N PRO A 51 8.23 -8.86 -27.49
CA PRO A 51 6.95 -8.31 -27.04
C PRO A 51 6.02 -8.05 -28.23
N GLY A 52 4.73 -8.32 -28.05
CA GLY A 52 3.71 -7.92 -29.02
C GLY A 52 3.57 -6.40 -29.13
N LYS A 53 2.73 -5.92 -30.04
CA LYS A 53 2.42 -4.49 -30.13
C LYS A 53 1.80 -4.02 -28.81
N SER A 54 2.37 -2.97 -28.21
CA SER A 54 1.79 -2.34 -27.02
C SER A 54 0.39 -1.80 -27.32
N PRO A 55 -0.58 -1.94 -26.39
CA PRO A 55 -1.85 -1.24 -26.48
C PRO A 55 -1.62 0.27 -26.60
N ASP A 56 -2.49 0.95 -27.35
CA ASP A 56 -2.44 2.40 -27.44
C ASP A 56 -2.81 3.01 -26.07
N LEU A 57 -2.05 4.01 -25.63
CA LEU A 57 -2.30 4.69 -24.37
C LEU A 57 -3.51 5.62 -24.50
N VAL A 58 -4.64 5.22 -23.93
CA VAL A 58 -5.84 6.05 -23.82
C VAL A 58 -6.01 6.49 -22.37
N LEU A 59 -5.72 7.76 -22.11
CA LEU A 59 -5.92 8.35 -20.78
C LEU A 59 -7.39 8.76 -20.59
N PRO A 60 -7.98 8.52 -19.41
CA PRO A 60 -9.34 8.94 -19.13
C PRO A 60 -9.43 10.46 -19.08
N THR A 61 -10.53 11.01 -19.60
CA THR A 61 -10.91 12.40 -19.40
C THR A 61 -11.98 12.48 -18.32
N PHE A 62 -11.83 13.43 -17.40
CA PHE A 62 -12.81 13.64 -16.34
C PHE A 62 -13.48 14.99 -16.49
N GLU A 63 -14.80 14.97 -16.40
CA GLU A 63 -15.63 16.17 -16.30
C GLU A 63 -15.89 16.45 -14.83
N GLN A 64 -15.88 17.73 -14.46
CA GLN A 64 -16.06 18.17 -13.08
C GLN A 64 -17.15 19.24 -13.00
N GLU A 65 -18.09 19.08 -12.07
CA GLU A 65 -19.08 20.08 -11.68
C GLU A 65 -19.06 20.28 -10.16
N LYS A 66 -19.52 21.43 -9.69
CA LYS A 66 -19.70 21.73 -8.26
C LYS A 66 -21.16 22.04 -7.99
N LEU A 67 -21.75 21.34 -7.03
CA LEU A 67 -23.11 21.61 -6.56
C LEU A 67 -23.16 22.89 -5.70
N ASP A 68 -24.36 23.45 -5.51
CA ASP A 68 -24.59 24.66 -4.71
C ASP A 68 -24.14 24.51 -3.25
N ASN A 69 -24.24 23.30 -2.68
CA ASN A 69 -23.75 23.00 -1.32
C ASN A 69 -22.22 22.82 -1.24
N GLY A 70 -21.53 22.93 -2.37
CA GLY A 70 -20.08 22.85 -2.50
C GLY A 70 -19.51 21.47 -2.77
N MET A 71 -20.35 20.42 -2.86
CA MET A 71 -19.89 19.09 -3.22
C MET A 71 -19.40 19.02 -4.67
N THR A 72 -18.27 18.35 -4.88
CA THR A 72 -17.72 18.13 -6.22
C THR A 72 -18.34 16.89 -6.85
N VAL A 73 -18.62 16.92 -8.15
CA VAL A 73 -19.06 15.77 -8.94
C VAL A 73 -18.02 15.54 -10.04
N ILE A 74 -17.46 14.34 -10.10
CA ILE A 74 -16.44 13.94 -11.08
C ILE A 74 -17.00 12.79 -11.89
N VAL A 75 -16.98 12.94 -13.22
CA VAL A 75 -17.60 11.98 -14.14
C VAL A 75 -16.60 11.55 -15.20
N ASN A 76 -16.54 10.25 -15.47
CA ASN A 76 -15.95 9.71 -16.69
C ASN A 76 -16.98 8.81 -17.38
N SER A 77 -17.46 9.25 -18.55
CA SER A 77 -18.45 8.50 -19.33
C SER A 77 -17.75 7.43 -20.18
N ARG A 78 -17.98 6.16 -19.87
CA ARG A 78 -17.46 5.00 -20.61
C ARG A 78 -18.53 3.92 -20.73
N ARG A 79 -19.18 3.84 -21.88
CA ARG A 79 -20.39 3.02 -22.09
C ARG A 79 -20.13 1.68 -22.78
N ASP A 80 -18.89 1.22 -22.79
CA ASP A 80 -18.49 -0.05 -23.42
C ASP A 80 -19.15 -1.26 -22.75
N LEU A 81 -19.41 -1.16 -21.45
CA LEU A 81 -20.02 -2.21 -20.62
C LEU A 81 -21.12 -1.59 -19.76
N PRO A 82 -22.20 -2.33 -19.43
CA PRO A 82 -23.28 -1.85 -18.57
C PRO A 82 -22.88 -1.90 -17.08
N LEU A 83 -21.78 -1.21 -16.75
CA LEU A 83 -21.18 -1.14 -15.43
C LEU A 83 -20.92 0.32 -15.07
N VAL A 84 -21.10 0.62 -13.79
CA VAL A 84 -20.81 1.93 -13.20
C VAL A 84 -20.06 1.71 -11.88
N PHE A 85 -18.96 2.42 -11.71
CA PHE A 85 -18.36 2.66 -10.39
C PHE A 85 -18.93 3.94 -9.80
N ILE A 86 -19.32 3.87 -8.53
CA ILE A 86 -19.84 4.99 -7.77
C ILE A 86 -19.04 5.07 -6.47
N GLY A 87 -18.41 6.21 -6.21
CA GLY A 87 -17.62 6.43 -5.00
C GLY A 87 -17.87 7.81 -4.39
N VAL A 88 -17.94 7.88 -3.06
CA VAL A 88 -17.91 9.13 -2.30
C VAL A 88 -16.54 9.26 -1.67
N SER A 89 -15.80 10.28 -2.06
CA SER A 89 -14.45 10.58 -1.55
C SER A 89 -14.49 11.75 -0.58
N PHE A 90 -13.72 11.65 0.50
CA PHE A 90 -13.62 12.62 1.59
C PHE A 90 -12.18 13.13 1.69
N ALA A 91 -11.99 14.44 1.65
CA ALA A 91 -10.68 15.10 1.56
C ALA A 91 -9.85 15.13 2.86
N ASN A 92 -10.30 14.40 3.90
CA ASN A 92 -9.66 14.33 5.20
C ASN A 92 -9.45 12.86 5.58
N GLY A 93 -8.21 12.46 5.84
CA GLY A 93 -7.80 11.07 6.05
C GLY A 93 -7.15 10.86 7.41
N THR A 94 -6.23 9.89 7.47
CA THR A 94 -5.54 9.55 8.73
C THR A 94 -4.61 10.66 9.21
N ALA A 95 -4.20 11.60 8.34
CA ALA A 95 -3.43 12.78 8.74
C ALA A 95 -4.23 13.74 9.64
N GLN A 96 -5.55 13.57 9.74
CA GLN A 96 -6.41 14.31 10.64
C GLN A 96 -6.67 13.57 11.97
N ASP A 97 -6.02 12.42 12.20
CA ASP A 97 -6.02 11.78 13.51
C ASP A 97 -5.37 12.72 14.54
N PRO A 98 -6.04 13.05 15.66
CA PRO A 98 -5.42 13.80 16.73
C PRO A 98 -4.19 13.08 17.28
N ALA A 99 -3.24 13.84 17.85
CA ALA A 99 -2.04 13.29 18.46
C ALA A 99 -2.40 12.18 19.49
N GLY A 100 -1.79 11.01 19.34
CA GLY A 100 -2.06 9.84 20.19
C GLY A 100 -3.35 9.09 19.89
N GLN A 101 -4.12 9.48 18.86
CA GLN A 101 -5.36 8.82 18.43
C GLN A 101 -5.24 8.18 17.03
N GLY A 102 -4.03 7.76 16.64
CA GLY A 102 -3.82 7.06 15.37
C GLY A 102 -4.74 5.84 15.22
N GLY A 103 -5.37 5.72 14.05
CA GLY A 103 -6.37 4.70 13.73
C GLY A 103 -7.82 5.19 13.84
N LEU A 104 -8.04 6.45 14.26
CA LEU A 104 -9.38 7.03 14.42
C LEU A 104 -10.09 7.23 13.07
N ALA A 105 -9.42 7.80 12.07
CA ALA A 105 -9.98 7.97 10.73
C ALA A 105 -10.32 6.61 10.10
N ASP A 106 -9.40 5.64 10.16
CA ASP A 106 -9.61 4.29 9.64
C ASP A 106 -10.84 3.62 10.27
N LEU A 107 -10.97 3.68 11.60
CA LEU A 107 -12.14 3.16 12.31
C LEU A 107 -13.41 3.92 11.92
N THR A 108 -13.35 5.25 11.83
CA THR A 108 -14.51 6.09 11.50
C THR A 108 -15.06 5.80 10.11
N TYR A 109 -14.19 5.70 9.10
CA TYR A 109 -14.63 5.42 7.73
C TYR A 109 -15.14 3.98 7.57
N LYS A 110 -14.53 3.00 8.24
CA LYS A 110 -15.07 1.62 8.26
C LYS A 110 -16.44 1.53 8.94
N MET A 111 -16.66 2.35 9.96
CA MET A 111 -17.96 2.44 10.65
C MET A 111 -19.08 3.04 9.78
N LEU A 112 -18.77 3.67 8.63
CA LEU A 112 -19.82 4.16 7.72
C LEU A 112 -20.67 3.01 7.15
N LEU A 113 -20.08 1.83 6.98
CA LEU A 113 -20.75 0.63 6.50
C LEU A 113 -21.45 -0.18 7.62
N GLU A 114 -21.47 0.34 8.86
CA GLU A 114 -22.08 -0.31 10.03
C GLU A 114 -23.53 0.10 10.30
N GLY A 115 -24.27 0.28 9.21
CA GLY A 115 -25.64 0.78 9.24
C GLY A 115 -25.71 2.27 8.95
N ALA A 116 -26.73 2.64 8.17
CA ALA A 116 -26.96 3.99 7.70
C ALA A 116 -28.41 4.17 7.24
N GLY A 117 -28.91 5.40 7.22
CA GLY A 117 -30.25 5.70 6.68
C GLY A 117 -31.40 4.96 7.39
N GLY A 118 -31.23 4.65 8.68
CA GLY A 118 -32.18 3.89 9.49
C GLY A 118 -32.09 2.37 9.33
N LYS A 119 -31.15 1.86 8.51
CA LYS A 119 -30.84 0.43 8.42
C LYS A 119 -29.73 0.09 9.41
N ASP A 120 -29.84 -1.05 10.07
CA ASP A 120 -28.72 -1.65 10.78
C ASP A 120 -27.75 -2.30 9.79
N THR A 121 -26.59 -2.78 10.29
CA THR A 121 -25.54 -3.39 9.45
C THR A 121 -26.09 -4.51 8.56
N VAL A 122 -26.84 -5.46 9.13
CA VAL A 122 -27.34 -6.63 8.38
C VAL A 122 -28.31 -6.20 7.28
N THR A 123 -29.24 -5.28 7.58
CA THR A 123 -30.20 -4.80 6.59
C THR A 123 -29.51 -3.99 5.49
N LEU A 124 -28.50 -3.19 5.84
CA LEU A 124 -27.72 -2.44 4.87
C LEU A 124 -26.91 -3.36 3.95
N ASP A 125 -26.22 -4.36 4.53
CA ASP A 125 -25.44 -5.34 3.79
C ASP A 125 -26.31 -6.15 2.83
N ASN A 126 -27.49 -6.60 3.29
CA ASN A 126 -28.46 -7.29 2.43
C ASN A 126 -28.96 -6.39 1.29
N ALA A 127 -29.20 -5.10 1.56
CA ALA A 127 -29.62 -4.16 0.52
C ALA A 127 -28.56 -3.96 -0.58
N PHE A 128 -27.26 -4.00 -0.24
CA PHE A 128 -26.20 -4.04 -1.24
C PHE A 128 -26.11 -5.41 -1.93
N ALA A 129 -26.26 -6.51 -1.20
CA ALA A 129 -26.22 -7.86 -1.75
C ALA A 129 -27.36 -8.13 -2.75
N ASP A 130 -28.55 -7.58 -2.52
CA ASP A 130 -29.69 -7.64 -3.46
C ASP A 130 -29.40 -6.96 -4.79
N LEU A 131 -28.45 -6.01 -4.82
CA LEU A 131 -27.96 -5.38 -6.04
C LEU A 131 -26.78 -6.14 -6.67
N GLY A 132 -26.31 -7.20 -6.01
CA GLY A 132 -25.17 -8.02 -6.41
C GLY A 132 -23.82 -7.38 -6.12
N VAL A 133 -23.72 -6.51 -5.11
CA VAL A 133 -22.52 -5.70 -4.86
C VAL A 133 -22.06 -5.75 -3.41
N SER A 134 -20.78 -5.40 -3.20
CA SER A 134 -20.19 -5.23 -1.87
C SER A 134 -19.38 -3.93 -1.85
N PRO A 135 -19.80 -2.89 -1.11
CA PRO A 135 -19.06 -1.65 -1.03
C PRO A 135 -17.79 -1.82 -0.20
N ALA A 136 -16.77 -1.02 -0.51
CA ALA A 136 -15.51 -1.03 0.21
C ALA A 136 -15.05 0.39 0.56
N THR A 137 -14.31 0.49 1.65
CA THR A 137 -13.65 1.73 2.09
C THR A 137 -12.15 1.64 1.83
N ARG A 138 -11.57 2.71 1.28
CA ARG A 138 -10.13 2.96 1.23
C ARG A 138 -9.83 4.18 2.09
N VAL A 139 -8.92 4.06 3.04
CA VAL A 139 -8.53 5.16 3.94
C VAL A 139 -7.03 5.39 3.79
N GLU A 140 -6.66 6.64 3.54
CA GLU A 140 -5.31 7.09 3.23
C GLU A 140 -4.96 8.31 4.08
N PRO A 141 -3.70 8.76 4.09
CA PRO A 141 -3.31 9.93 4.86
C PRO A 141 -4.10 11.19 4.51
N ASP A 142 -4.30 11.44 3.21
CA ASP A 142 -4.91 12.68 2.70
C ASP A 142 -6.41 12.53 2.34
N GLY A 143 -7.02 11.41 2.70
CA GLY A 143 -8.45 11.22 2.47
C GLY A 143 -8.96 9.81 2.63
N ALA A 144 -10.21 9.61 2.24
CA ALA A 144 -10.83 8.30 2.19
C ALA A 144 -11.85 8.23 1.05
N THR A 145 -12.18 7.03 0.60
CA THR A 145 -13.26 6.78 -0.37
C THR A 145 -14.08 5.59 0.08
N VAL A 146 -15.40 5.71 0.03
CA VAL A 146 -16.32 4.57 0.08
C VAL A 146 -16.96 4.41 -1.29
N GLY A 147 -16.93 3.22 -1.86
CA GLY A 147 -17.41 3.03 -3.23
C GLY A 147 -17.76 1.60 -3.58
N VAL A 148 -18.41 1.46 -4.73
CA VAL A 148 -18.93 0.19 -5.23
C VAL A 148 -18.98 0.19 -6.76
N ARG A 149 -18.71 -0.98 -7.37
CA ARG A 149 -19.07 -1.24 -8.77
C ARG A 149 -20.42 -1.93 -8.83
N VAL A 150 -21.28 -1.49 -9.73
CA VAL A 150 -22.64 -1.99 -9.91
C VAL A 150 -23.00 -2.04 -11.40
N LEU A 151 -24.02 -2.83 -11.75
CA LEU A 151 -24.62 -2.82 -13.10
C LEU A 151 -25.40 -1.51 -13.30
N SER A 152 -25.38 -0.92 -14.50
CA SER A 152 -25.99 0.41 -14.77
C SER A 152 -27.46 0.49 -14.33
N ARG A 153 -28.24 -0.58 -14.57
CA ARG A 153 -29.65 -0.67 -14.16
C ARG A 153 -29.90 -0.51 -12.65
N ASN A 154 -28.87 -0.76 -11.83
CA ASN A 154 -28.91 -0.72 -10.37
C ASN A 154 -28.17 0.51 -9.81
N ALA A 155 -27.60 1.38 -10.65
CA ALA A 155 -26.76 2.50 -10.25
C ALA A 155 -27.48 3.51 -9.33
N ASP A 156 -28.69 3.93 -9.68
CA ASP A 156 -29.50 4.85 -8.85
C ASP A 156 -29.77 4.27 -7.44
N LYS A 157 -30.07 2.96 -7.36
CA LYS A 157 -30.31 2.26 -6.08
C LYS A 157 -29.04 2.15 -5.24
N ALA A 158 -27.91 1.78 -5.87
CA ALA A 158 -26.62 1.70 -5.18
C ALA A 158 -26.16 3.08 -4.68
N LEU A 159 -26.36 4.12 -5.48
CA LEU A 159 -26.08 5.50 -5.10
C LEU A 159 -26.95 5.95 -3.93
N ALA A 160 -28.23 5.59 -3.89
CA ALA A 160 -29.10 5.90 -2.77
C ALA A 160 -28.55 5.32 -1.45
N LEU A 161 -28.07 4.07 -1.47
CA LEU A 161 -27.46 3.43 -0.31
C LEU A 161 -26.12 4.09 0.07
N LEU A 162 -25.27 4.41 -0.91
CA LEU A 162 -24.01 5.13 -0.64
C LEU A 162 -24.24 6.55 -0.09
N ALA A 163 -25.30 7.23 -0.53
CA ALA A 163 -25.68 8.53 0.00
C ALA A 163 -26.09 8.42 1.47
N ASP A 164 -26.83 7.36 1.85
CA ASP A 164 -27.12 7.08 3.25
C ASP A 164 -25.85 6.80 4.05
N VAL A 165 -24.96 5.93 3.54
CA VAL A 165 -23.66 5.60 4.15
C VAL A 165 -22.82 6.86 4.40
N ALA A 166 -22.76 7.76 3.42
CA ALA A 166 -21.93 8.96 3.49
C ALA A 166 -22.52 10.09 4.32
N ARG A 167 -23.87 10.22 4.37
CA ARG A 167 -24.56 11.36 4.99
C ARG A 167 -25.16 11.05 6.35
N ARG A 168 -25.62 9.81 6.56
CA ARG A 168 -26.47 9.39 7.69
C ARG A 168 -26.01 8.05 8.32
N PRO A 169 -24.72 7.88 8.66
CA PRO A 169 -24.25 6.67 9.33
C PRO A 169 -24.83 6.56 10.75
N THR A 170 -25.13 5.34 11.18
CA THR A 170 -25.81 5.07 12.46
C THR A 170 -24.87 5.25 13.66
N PHE A 171 -23.61 4.82 13.54
CA PHE A 171 -22.62 4.84 14.63
C PHE A 171 -23.17 4.27 15.96
N ALA A 172 -23.62 3.01 15.92
CA ALA A 172 -24.10 2.29 17.09
C ALA A 172 -22.94 1.73 17.94
N GLN A 173 -23.15 1.67 19.27
CA GLN A 173 -22.14 1.20 20.22
C GLN A 173 -21.74 -0.26 19.97
N LYS A 174 -22.71 -1.15 19.73
CA LYS A 174 -22.45 -2.57 19.48
C LYS A 174 -21.52 -2.80 18.28
N ASP A 175 -21.69 -2.00 17.23
CA ASP A 175 -20.93 -2.15 15.98
C ASP A 175 -19.55 -1.52 16.12
N PHE A 176 -19.44 -0.41 16.87
CA PHE A 176 -18.16 0.16 17.28
C PHE A 176 -17.32 -0.83 18.09
N ASP A 177 -17.90 -1.45 19.12
CA ASP A 177 -17.18 -2.41 19.96
C ASP A 177 -16.68 -3.59 19.13
N ARG A 178 -17.51 -4.08 18.20
CA ARG A 178 -17.13 -5.14 17.25
C ARG A 178 -16.01 -4.71 16.31
N ARG A 179 -16.12 -3.53 15.69
CA ARG A 179 -15.10 -3.03 14.73
C ARG A 179 -13.78 -2.71 15.41
N LYS A 180 -13.82 -2.09 16.60
CA LYS A 180 -12.64 -1.86 17.43
C LYS A 180 -11.96 -3.19 17.78
N LYS A 181 -12.72 -4.21 18.21
CA LYS A 181 -12.17 -5.54 18.51
C LYS A 181 -11.55 -6.21 17.28
N GLN A 182 -12.18 -6.11 16.11
CA GLN A 182 -11.63 -6.62 14.85
C GLN A 182 -10.31 -5.91 14.49
N GLN A 183 -10.27 -4.58 14.57
CA GLN A 183 -9.07 -3.79 14.30
C GLN A 183 -7.93 -4.12 15.28
N LEU A 184 -8.23 -4.28 16.57
CA LEU A 184 -7.24 -4.70 17.57
C LEU A 184 -6.69 -6.10 17.26
N ALA A 185 -7.53 -7.06 16.92
CA ALA A 185 -7.09 -8.40 16.55
C ALA A 185 -6.20 -8.38 15.28
N ASP A 186 -6.56 -7.57 14.29
CA ASP A 186 -5.76 -7.37 13.09
C ASP A 186 -4.40 -6.73 13.39
N LEU A 187 -4.37 -5.73 14.28
CA LEU A 187 -3.13 -5.07 14.69
C LEU A 187 -2.22 -6.01 15.48
N VAL A 188 -2.76 -6.82 16.40
CA VAL A 188 -1.98 -7.84 17.12
C VAL A 188 -1.34 -8.83 16.14
N ARG A 189 -2.08 -9.28 15.13
CA ARG A 189 -1.50 -10.12 14.06
C ARG A 189 -0.41 -9.38 13.29
N ARG A 190 -0.61 -8.11 12.94
CA ARG A 190 0.36 -7.30 12.18
C ARG A 190 1.65 -7.02 12.94
N LEU A 191 1.62 -6.93 14.27
CA LEU A 191 2.84 -6.85 15.10
C LEU A 191 3.75 -8.09 14.99
N GLY A 192 3.20 -9.20 14.50
CA GLY A 192 3.99 -10.37 14.12
C GLY A 192 4.84 -10.16 12.87
N THR A 193 4.54 -9.15 12.03
CA THR A 193 5.17 -8.97 10.72
C THR A 193 6.34 -7.98 10.79
N PRO A 194 7.54 -8.34 10.28
CA PRO A 194 8.69 -7.42 10.25
C PRO A 194 8.41 -6.13 9.48
N PHE A 195 7.62 -6.22 8.40
CA PHE A 195 7.22 -5.06 7.60
C PHE A 195 6.46 -4.00 8.41
N PHE A 196 5.45 -4.40 9.19
CA PHE A 196 4.65 -3.44 9.97
C PHE A 196 5.48 -2.76 11.07
N LEU A 197 6.33 -3.53 11.76
CA LEU A 197 7.26 -3.01 12.76
C LEU A 197 8.26 -2.02 12.15
N GLY A 198 8.82 -2.37 10.99
CA GLY A 198 9.76 -1.52 10.27
C GLY A 198 9.10 -0.25 9.72
N GLN A 199 7.87 -0.34 9.23
CA GLN A 199 7.09 0.83 8.81
C GLN A 199 6.81 1.76 9.99
N GLN A 200 6.44 1.23 11.16
CA GLN A 200 6.20 2.05 12.34
C GLN A 200 7.48 2.78 12.77
N ALA A 201 8.61 2.07 12.88
CA ALA A 201 9.90 2.66 13.20
C ALA A 201 10.34 3.70 12.15
N TYR A 202 10.09 3.44 10.86
CA TYR A 202 10.37 4.36 9.77
C TYR A 202 9.58 5.67 9.90
N LEU A 203 8.27 5.59 10.09
CA LEU A 203 7.42 6.78 10.18
C LEU A 203 7.82 7.65 11.38
N GLU A 204 8.12 7.03 12.52
CA GLU A 204 8.63 7.73 13.69
C GLU A 204 9.99 8.38 13.44
N ALA A 205 10.93 7.65 12.81
CA ALA A 205 12.29 8.16 12.56
C ALA A 205 12.34 9.27 11.50
N VAL A 206 11.41 9.27 10.54
CA VAL A 206 11.42 10.18 9.38
C VAL A 206 10.50 11.37 9.54
N PHE A 207 9.31 11.17 10.09
CA PHE A 207 8.32 12.24 10.25
C PHE A 207 8.22 12.72 11.70
N GLY A 208 8.55 11.86 12.68
CA GLY A 208 8.33 12.13 14.09
C GLY A 208 6.89 11.90 14.51
N SER A 209 6.68 11.48 15.76
CA SER A 209 5.36 11.09 16.29
C SER A 209 4.34 12.23 16.37
N ALA A 210 4.78 13.48 16.35
CA ALA A 210 3.91 14.66 16.35
C ALA A 210 3.43 15.06 14.94
N HIS A 211 4.06 14.53 13.89
CA HIS A 211 3.73 14.89 12.52
C HIS A 211 2.50 14.12 12.02
N PRO A 212 1.59 14.73 11.25
CA PRO A 212 0.38 14.07 10.71
C PRO A 212 0.63 12.78 9.90
N TYR A 213 1.80 12.64 9.28
CA TYR A 213 2.21 11.43 8.57
C TYR A 213 3.10 10.48 9.40
N GLY A 214 3.33 10.79 10.67
CA GLY A 214 4.26 10.06 11.56
C GLY A 214 3.69 8.84 12.26
N HIS A 215 2.51 8.36 11.87
CA HIS A 215 1.90 7.17 12.44
C HIS A 215 1.30 6.25 11.36
N PRO A 216 1.20 4.93 11.62
CA PRO A 216 0.43 4.04 10.76
C PRO A 216 -1.03 4.49 10.72
N GLY A 217 -1.62 4.51 9.53
CA GLY A 217 -3.03 4.91 9.35
C GLY A 217 -4.03 3.97 10.07
N SER A 218 -3.65 2.70 10.26
CA SER A 218 -4.41 1.74 11.07
C SER A 218 -4.33 1.99 12.58
N GLY A 219 -3.47 2.90 13.03
CA GLY A 219 -3.06 3.02 14.42
C GLY A 219 -2.17 1.87 14.89
N VAL A 220 -1.98 1.82 16.20
CA VAL A 220 -1.33 0.72 16.94
C VAL A 220 -2.25 0.29 18.09
N PRO A 221 -2.09 -0.90 18.69
CA PRO A 221 -3.00 -1.35 19.74
C PRO A 221 -3.18 -0.34 20.87
N ALA A 222 -2.11 0.32 21.31
CA ALA A 222 -2.14 1.30 22.38
C ALA A 222 -2.98 2.56 22.08
N THR A 223 -3.10 2.96 20.80
CA THR A 223 -3.94 4.11 20.40
C THR A 223 -5.37 3.65 20.15
N VAL A 224 -5.55 2.54 19.42
CA VAL A 224 -6.88 2.02 19.08
C VAL A 224 -7.66 1.58 20.31
N ASP A 225 -7.00 0.98 21.30
CA ASP A 225 -7.65 0.54 22.54
C ASP A 225 -8.25 1.70 23.35
N LYS A 226 -7.75 2.92 23.19
CA LYS A 226 -8.25 4.12 23.87
C LYS A 226 -9.36 4.84 23.12
N LEU A 227 -9.59 4.50 21.85
CA LEU A 227 -10.63 5.16 21.04
C LEU A 227 -12.01 4.87 21.61
N THR A 228 -12.88 5.88 21.55
CA THR A 228 -14.30 5.79 21.93
C THR A 228 -15.21 6.08 20.75
N LEU A 229 -16.47 5.66 20.84
CA LEU A 229 -17.49 6.00 19.84
C LEU A 229 -17.67 7.52 19.70
N GLN A 230 -17.46 8.28 20.78
CA GLN A 230 -17.54 9.74 20.73
C GLN A 230 -16.40 10.37 19.93
N ASP A 231 -15.20 9.77 19.95
CA ASP A 231 -14.11 10.19 19.07
C ASP A 231 -14.50 10.00 17.60
N VAL A 232 -15.06 8.84 17.24
CA VAL A 232 -15.54 8.52 15.88
C VAL A 232 -16.59 9.54 15.41
N LYS A 233 -17.58 9.82 16.25
CA LYS A 233 -18.64 10.79 15.94
C LYS A 233 -18.09 12.20 15.76
N ARG A 234 -17.17 12.65 16.63
CA ARG A 234 -16.51 13.96 16.50
C ARG A 234 -15.65 14.04 15.25
N PHE A 235 -14.89 12.99 14.93
CA PHE A 235 -14.09 12.94 13.71
C PHE A 235 -14.99 13.10 12.49
N TYR A 236 -16.07 12.32 12.40
CA TYR A 236 -17.02 12.41 11.29
C TYR A 236 -17.61 13.84 11.17
N GLN A 237 -18.13 14.40 12.27
CA GLN A 237 -18.72 15.74 12.26
C GLN A 237 -17.75 16.85 11.84
N LYS A 238 -16.47 16.73 12.21
CA LYS A 238 -15.44 17.71 11.89
C LYS A 238 -14.93 17.59 10.45
N ASN A 239 -14.81 16.36 9.95
CA ASN A 239 -14.03 16.06 8.75
C ASN A 239 -14.87 15.65 7.53
N VAL A 240 -16.16 15.31 7.71
CA VAL A 240 -17.05 14.83 6.65
C VAL A 240 -18.18 15.82 6.39
N GLY A 241 -18.33 16.24 5.14
CA GLY A 241 -19.34 17.20 4.71
C GLY A 241 -19.22 17.52 3.22
N PRO A 242 -20.22 18.18 2.61
CA PRO A 242 -20.30 18.34 1.16
C PRO A 242 -19.07 19.08 0.58
N LYS A 243 -18.62 20.17 1.22
CA LYS A 243 -17.46 20.96 0.76
C LYS A 243 -16.11 20.21 0.83
N ALA A 244 -16.04 19.16 1.65
CA ALA A 244 -14.87 18.29 1.78
C ALA A 244 -15.05 16.96 1.03
N SER A 245 -16.06 16.84 0.16
CA SER A 245 -16.40 15.58 -0.50
C SER A 245 -16.58 15.70 -2.01
N ALA A 246 -16.33 14.58 -2.70
CA ALA A 246 -16.63 14.42 -4.11
C ALA A 246 -17.43 13.14 -4.37
N LEU A 247 -18.43 13.23 -5.25
CA LEU A 247 -19.07 12.07 -5.87
C LEU A 247 -18.30 11.76 -7.16
N VAL A 248 -17.75 10.56 -7.25
CA VAL A 248 -17.06 10.04 -8.42
C VAL A 248 -17.95 9.01 -9.09
N VAL A 249 -18.30 9.21 -10.36
CA VAL A 249 -19.14 8.30 -11.16
C VAL A 249 -18.42 7.97 -12.46
N VAL A 250 -18.14 6.68 -12.69
CA VAL A 250 -17.40 6.22 -13.87
C VAL A 250 -18.11 5.06 -14.53
N GLY A 251 -18.27 5.09 -15.85
CA GLY A 251 -18.84 3.98 -16.62
C GLY A 251 -20.04 4.38 -17.46
N ASP A 252 -21.03 3.51 -17.54
CA ASP A 252 -22.23 3.68 -18.37
C ASP A 252 -23.21 4.71 -17.76
N VAL A 253 -22.83 5.97 -17.87
CA VAL A 253 -23.52 7.15 -17.34
C VAL A 253 -23.29 8.36 -18.27
N THR A 254 -24.14 9.39 -18.19
CA THR A 254 -23.88 10.72 -18.78
C THR A 254 -23.45 11.70 -17.68
N GLN A 255 -22.76 12.79 -18.04
CA GLN A 255 -22.49 13.89 -17.10
C GLN A 255 -23.78 14.41 -16.45
N GLN A 256 -24.78 14.69 -17.29
CA GLN A 256 -26.07 15.21 -16.85
C GLN A 256 -26.74 14.27 -15.84
N GLN A 257 -26.75 12.97 -16.12
CA GLN A 257 -27.34 11.96 -15.25
C GLN A 257 -26.61 11.89 -13.90
N ALA A 258 -25.27 11.91 -13.91
CA ALA A 258 -24.47 11.91 -12.68
C ALA A 258 -24.71 13.18 -11.84
N VAL A 259 -24.88 14.34 -12.47
CA VAL A 259 -25.19 15.61 -11.81
C VAL A 259 -26.62 15.62 -11.24
N GLU A 260 -27.60 15.12 -11.99
CA GLU A 260 -28.98 14.96 -11.53
C GLU A 260 -29.05 14.03 -10.31
N TRP A 261 -28.33 12.91 -10.37
CA TRP A 261 -28.12 11.99 -9.25
C TRP A 261 -27.46 12.67 -8.06
N ALA A 262 -26.39 13.43 -8.27
CA ALA A 262 -25.72 14.17 -7.21
C ALA A 262 -26.67 15.17 -6.54
N LYS A 263 -27.45 15.93 -7.32
CA LYS A 263 -28.47 16.87 -6.81
C LYS A 263 -29.56 16.14 -6.03
N LYS A 264 -30.08 15.03 -6.56
CA LYS A 264 -31.11 14.19 -5.92
C LYS A 264 -30.66 13.64 -4.56
N TYR A 265 -29.43 13.12 -4.48
CA TYR A 265 -28.96 12.37 -3.31
C TYR A 265 -28.05 13.13 -2.37
N PHE A 266 -27.51 14.28 -2.79
CA PHE A 266 -26.60 15.08 -1.95
C PHE A 266 -26.92 16.57 -1.96
N GLY A 267 -27.83 17.07 -2.80
CA GLY A 267 -28.09 18.52 -2.92
C GLY A 267 -28.54 19.19 -1.62
N ASP A 268 -29.23 18.45 -0.75
CA ASP A 268 -29.68 18.90 0.58
C ASP A 268 -28.70 18.55 1.71
N TRP A 269 -27.55 17.94 1.40
CA TRP A 269 -26.55 17.60 2.40
C TRP A 269 -25.92 18.87 2.98
N LYS A 270 -25.89 18.96 4.31
CA LYS A 270 -25.33 20.07 5.09
C LYS A 270 -24.12 19.61 5.88
N GLY A 271 -23.15 20.51 6.04
CA GLY A 271 -21.97 20.30 6.86
C GLY A 271 -20.90 21.36 6.57
N ASP A 272 -20.13 21.70 7.59
CA ASP A 272 -19.12 22.76 7.52
C ASP A 272 -17.70 22.23 7.34
N ALA A 273 -17.54 20.91 7.26
CA ALA A 273 -16.25 20.28 7.00
C ALA A 273 -15.66 20.79 5.68
N VAL A 274 -14.40 21.16 5.74
CA VAL A 274 -13.57 21.56 4.58
C VAL A 274 -12.32 20.69 4.54
N ALA A 275 -11.64 20.66 3.40
CA ALA A 275 -10.36 19.97 3.28
C ALA A 275 -9.33 20.63 4.22
N ALA A 276 -8.65 19.83 5.05
CA ALA A 276 -7.61 20.31 5.95
C ALA A 276 -6.41 20.88 5.18
N PRO A 277 -5.62 21.82 5.73
CA PRO A 277 -4.39 22.27 5.07
C PRO A 277 -3.40 21.10 4.87
N ALA A 278 -2.55 21.19 3.86
CA ALA A 278 -1.46 20.24 3.66
C ALA A 278 -0.53 20.24 4.89
N PRO A 279 -0.11 19.07 5.40
CA PRO A 279 0.89 19.01 6.45
C PRO A 279 2.19 19.72 6.04
N ALA A 280 2.81 20.43 6.98
CA ALA A 280 4.12 21.05 6.76
C ALA A 280 5.17 19.97 6.44
N ALA A 281 6.25 20.35 5.75
CA ALA A 281 7.36 19.42 5.56
C ALA A 281 7.96 19.03 6.93
N PRO A 282 8.27 17.74 7.17
CA PRO A 282 8.95 17.34 8.40
C PRO A 282 10.37 17.92 8.42
N ALA A 283 10.94 18.06 9.61
CA ALA A 283 12.37 18.25 9.72
C ALA A 283 13.09 17.06 9.07
N ALA A 284 14.17 17.32 8.34
CA ALA A 284 15.02 16.27 7.78
C ALA A 284 16.22 16.06 8.72
N PRO A 285 16.13 15.18 9.75
CA PRO A 285 17.26 14.94 10.61
C PRO A 285 18.39 14.28 9.80
N PRO A 286 19.66 14.67 10.00
CA PRO A 286 20.78 13.92 9.45
C PRO A 286 20.73 12.46 9.94
N ARG A 287 21.29 11.54 9.17
CA ARG A 287 21.34 10.13 9.57
C ARG A 287 22.41 9.92 10.63
N GLU A 288 22.02 9.97 11.90
CA GLU A 288 22.93 9.83 13.04
C GLU A 288 23.15 8.38 13.49
N ALA A 289 22.22 7.48 13.19
CA ALA A 289 22.27 6.10 13.67
C ALA A 289 21.41 5.14 12.82
N LEU A 290 21.76 3.85 12.86
CA LEU A 290 20.92 2.77 12.35
C LEU A 290 19.91 2.41 13.42
N ARG A 291 18.64 2.37 13.07
CA ARG A 291 17.57 2.02 13.99
C ARG A 291 17.23 0.55 13.84
N VAL A 292 17.06 -0.14 14.97
CA VAL A 292 16.77 -1.58 14.95
C VAL A 292 15.57 -1.90 15.82
N VAL A 293 14.59 -2.57 15.25
CA VAL A 293 13.53 -3.25 16.02
C VAL A 293 13.93 -4.71 16.16
N TYR A 294 14.29 -5.11 17.36
CA TYR A 294 14.71 -6.48 17.61
C TYR A 294 13.51 -7.44 17.60
N LYS A 295 13.66 -8.53 16.82
CA LYS A 295 12.73 -9.65 16.77
C LYS A 295 13.55 -10.94 16.68
N PRO A 296 13.91 -11.54 17.82
CA PRO A 296 14.74 -12.75 17.87
C PRO A 296 14.14 -13.91 17.06
N GLY A 297 15.01 -14.73 16.46
CA GLY A 297 14.61 -15.95 15.77
C GLY A 297 13.97 -15.77 14.40
N LEU A 298 14.01 -14.56 13.81
CA LEU A 298 13.59 -14.38 12.42
C LEU A 298 14.61 -14.97 11.44
N GLU A 299 14.12 -15.76 10.48
CA GLU A 299 14.93 -16.30 9.38
C GLU A 299 15.29 -15.24 8.32
N GLN A 300 14.61 -14.09 8.36
CA GLN A 300 14.85 -12.95 7.48
C GLN A 300 14.99 -11.66 8.27
N THR A 301 15.89 -10.79 7.82
CA THR A 301 15.96 -9.40 8.27
C THR A 301 15.22 -8.52 7.27
N PHE A 302 14.27 -7.73 7.76
CA PHE A 302 13.65 -6.66 6.98
C PHE A 302 14.53 -5.43 7.03
N ILE A 303 14.90 -4.92 5.86
CA ILE A 303 15.67 -3.69 5.68
C ILE A 303 14.74 -2.67 5.06
N LEU A 304 14.63 -1.49 5.66
CA LEU A 304 13.93 -0.34 5.10
C LEU A 304 14.84 0.88 5.22
N VAL A 305 15.09 1.54 4.08
CA VAL A 305 15.87 2.76 3.97
C VAL A 305 14.95 3.85 3.42
N GLY A 306 14.93 5.04 4.02
CA GLY A 306 14.06 6.08 3.48
C GLY A 306 14.19 7.45 4.14
N ARG A 307 13.50 8.42 3.54
CA ARG A 307 13.46 9.83 3.96
C ARG A 307 12.15 10.49 3.51
N PRO A 308 11.89 11.76 3.86
CA PRO A 308 10.85 12.52 3.19
C PRO A 308 11.24 12.75 1.72
N GLY A 309 10.31 12.51 0.81
CA GLY A 309 10.42 12.72 -0.63
C GLY A 309 9.98 14.13 -1.02
N VAL A 310 8.99 14.24 -1.89
CA VAL A 310 8.39 15.51 -2.32
C VAL A 310 6.88 15.54 -2.08
N ALA A 311 6.30 16.73 -2.10
CA ALA A 311 4.86 16.91 -2.15
C ALA A 311 4.35 16.81 -3.60
N VAL A 312 3.05 16.58 -3.75
CA VAL A 312 2.35 16.62 -5.04
C VAL A 312 2.54 17.99 -5.72
N GLY A 313 2.86 17.97 -7.01
CA GLY A 313 3.03 19.17 -7.83
C GLY A 313 4.41 19.82 -7.73
N HIS A 314 5.33 19.23 -6.96
CA HIS A 314 6.72 19.65 -6.91
C HIS A 314 7.40 19.41 -8.26
N SER A 315 8.30 20.31 -8.70
CA SER A 315 9.00 20.19 -10.00
C SER A 315 9.81 18.90 -10.14
N ASP A 316 10.30 18.36 -9.02
CA ASP A 316 11.10 17.14 -8.98
C ASP A 316 10.25 15.86 -8.95
N GLU A 317 8.92 15.93 -8.90
CA GLU A 317 8.06 14.76 -8.74
C GLU A 317 8.28 13.70 -9.84
N TYR A 318 8.05 14.05 -11.11
CA TYR A 318 8.19 13.08 -12.21
C TYR A 318 9.64 12.63 -12.46
N PRO A 319 10.66 13.51 -12.41
CA PRO A 319 12.04 13.06 -12.41
C PRO A 319 12.36 12.09 -11.26
N LEU A 320 11.80 12.32 -10.06
CA LEU A 320 12.03 11.47 -8.90
C LEU A 320 11.32 10.11 -9.04
N ASP A 321 10.13 10.07 -9.63
CA ASP A 321 9.46 8.82 -9.98
C ASP A 321 10.31 7.98 -10.94
N LEU A 322 10.90 8.60 -11.97
CA LEU A 322 11.84 7.93 -12.89
C LEU A 322 13.10 7.43 -12.16
N ALA A 323 13.75 8.28 -11.37
CA ALA A 323 14.95 7.92 -10.62
C ALA A 323 14.69 6.77 -9.65
N THR A 324 13.57 6.83 -8.93
CA THR A 324 13.17 5.80 -7.97
C THR A 324 12.79 4.50 -8.70
N THR A 325 12.19 4.60 -9.89
CA THR A 325 11.87 3.43 -10.72
C THR A 325 13.12 2.73 -11.22
N VAL A 326 14.11 3.48 -11.73
CA VAL A 326 15.43 2.93 -12.09
C VAL A 326 16.07 2.22 -10.89
N PHE A 327 15.98 2.83 -9.71
CA PHE A 327 16.61 2.30 -8.50
C PHE A 327 15.93 1.03 -7.98
N GLY A 328 14.59 1.01 -7.88
CA GLY A 328 13.86 -0.10 -7.25
C GLY A 328 12.39 -0.28 -7.67
N GLY A 329 11.86 0.47 -8.64
CA GLY A 329 10.40 0.49 -8.89
C GLY A 329 9.85 -0.60 -9.81
N PHE A 330 10.68 -1.47 -10.36
CA PHE A 330 10.26 -2.58 -11.20
C PHE A 330 11.23 -3.76 -11.14
N PHE A 331 10.89 -4.88 -11.77
CA PHE A 331 11.70 -6.10 -11.69
C PHE A 331 13.15 -5.87 -12.11
N GLY A 332 13.40 -5.23 -13.26
CA GLY A 332 14.74 -4.98 -13.79
C GLY A 332 15.51 -3.82 -13.15
N SER A 333 15.03 -3.27 -12.04
CA SER A 333 15.66 -2.15 -11.33
C SER A 333 16.99 -2.54 -10.68
N ARG A 334 17.88 -1.55 -10.46
CA ARG A 334 19.25 -1.76 -9.95
C ARG A 334 19.28 -2.56 -8.64
N LEU A 335 18.49 -2.13 -7.66
CA LEU A 335 18.47 -2.75 -6.33
C LEU A 335 17.97 -4.20 -6.40
N ASN A 336 16.93 -4.46 -7.19
CA ASN A 336 16.38 -5.80 -7.32
C ASN A 336 17.33 -6.73 -8.11
N MET A 337 17.92 -6.26 -9.22
CA MET A 337 18.90 -7.06 -9.98
C MET A 337 20.14 -7.41 -9.16
N ASN A 338 20.60 -6.49 -8.30
CA ASN A 338 21.72 -6.79 -7.40
C ASN A 338 21.30 -7.82 -6.35
N LEU A 339 20.33 -7.49 -5.49
CA LEU A 339 20.03 -8.33 -4.31
C LEU A 339 19.36 -9.67 -4.67
N ARG A 340 18.48 -9.69 -5.68
CA ARG A 340 17.75 -10.90 -6.09
C ARG A 340 18.53 -11.73 -7.09
N GLU A 341 18.88 -11.17 -8.26
CA GLU A 341 19.45 -11.96 -9.36
C GLU A 341 20.93 -12.26 -9.14
N ALA A 342 21.73 -11.22 -8.87
CA ALA A 342 23.18 -11.39 -8.80
C ALA A 342 23.61 -12.09 -7.51
N LYS A 343 22.94 -11.82 -6.38
CA LYS A 343 23.34 -12.30 -5.05
C LYS A 343 22.46 -13.40 -4.47
N GLY A 344 21.20 -13.53 -4.88
CA GLY A 344 20.25 -14.47 -4.28
C GLY A 344 20.00 -14.23 -2.79
N TYR A 345 20.07 -12.97 -2.33
CA TYR A 345 19.87 -12.63 -0.91
C TYR A 345 18.39 -12.50 -0.53
N THR A 346 17.54 -12.20 -1.50
CA THR A 346 16.12 -11.90 -1.32
C THR A 346 15.29 -12.45 -2.48
N TYR A 347 13.98 -12.61 -2.24
CA TYR A 347 13.00 -12.82 -3.32
C TYR A 347 12.64 -11.53 -4.06
N GLY A 348 12.89 -10.37 -3.45
CA GLY A 348 12.61 -9.07 -4.06
C GLY A 348 13.12 -7.90 -3.22
N ALA A 349 13.55 -6.86 -3.91
CA ALA A 349 13.83 -5.54 -3.34
C ALA A 349 13.10 -4.49 -4.15
N GLY A 350 12.64 -3.44 -3.48
CA GLY A 350 11.80 -2.41 -4.11
C GLY A 350 12.13 -1.02 -3.61
N ALA A 351 11.74 -0.01 -4.38
CA ALA A 351 11.74 1.39 -3.98
C ALA A 351 10.54 2.13 -4.56
N SER A 352 10.03 3.11 -3.83
CA SER A 352 8.90 3.92 -4.23
C SER A 352 8.94 5.31 -3.58
N SER A 353 8.46 6.30 -4.33
CA SER A 353 8.10 7.63 -3.84
C SER A 353 6.58 7.71 -3.76
N ASP A 354 6.04 8.21 -2.66
CA ASP A 354 4.61 8.50 -2.51
C ASP A 354 4.45 10.00 -2.27
N ALA A 355 4.23 10.77 -3.34
CA ALA A 355 3.93 12.19 -3.23
C ALA A 355 2.54 12.40 -2.61
N ARG A 356 2.49 13.18 -1.53
CA ARG A 356 1.29 13.50 -0.74
C ARG A 356 0.97 14.99 -0.80
N LEU A 357 -0.14 15.43 -0.20
CA LEU A 357 -0.44 16.86 -0.08
C LEU A 357 0.69 17.62 0.64
N GLY A 358 1.17 17.07 1.76
CA GLY A 358 2.46 17.43 2.34
C GLY A 358 3.60 16.60 1.73
N VAL A 359 4.81 16.71 2.27
CA VAL A 359 5.92 15.85 1.80
C VAL A 359 5.65 14.41 2.22
N GLY A 360 5.56 13.49 1.25
CA GLY A 360 5.33 12.07 1.52
C GLY A 360 6.62 11.24 1.57
N PRO A 361 6.52 9.92 1.79
CA PRO A 361 7.69 9.07 2.00
C PRO A 361 8.40 8.69 0.68
N LEU A 362 9.73 8.70 0.72
CA LEU A 362 10.60 8.02 -0.25
C LEU A 362 11.28 6.85 0.46
N THR A 363 11.02 5.64 -0.03
CA THR A 363 11.50 4.41 0.63
C THR A 363 12.10 3.44 -0.36
N ALA A 364 13.02 2.63 0.15
CA ALA A 364 13.49 1.41 -0.47
C ALA A 364 13.54 0.31 0.60
N TYR A 365 13.23 -0.93 0.23
CA TYR A 365 13.11 -2.02 1.19
C TYR A 365 13.44 -3.39 0.59
N SER A 366 13.77 -4.35 1.46
CA SER A 366 13.87 -5.77 1.12
C SER A 366 13.75 -6.66 2.36
N GLN A 367 13.34 -7.92 2.17
CA GLN A 367 13.41 -8.98 3.19
C GLN A 367 14.50 -9.97 2.78
N VAL A 368 15.63 -9.95 3.49
CA VAL A 368 16.83 -10.74 3.14
C VAL A 368 17.00 -11.90 4.12
N ARG A 369 17.60 -13.00 3.69
CA ARG A 369 17.96 -14.10 4.61
C ARG A 369 18.82 -13.55 5.76
N ALA A 370 18.56 -13.97 6.99
CA ALA A 370 19.21 -13.40 8.16
C ALA A 370 20.73 -13.55 8.11
N ASN A 371 21.23 -14.67 7.60
CA ASN A 371 22.67 -14.94 7.46
C ASN A 371 23.41 -14.01 6.48
N VAL A 372 22.71 -13.22 5.67
CA VAL A 372 23.30 -12.22 4.74
C VAL A 372 22.85 -10.80 5.05
N THR A 373 22.41 -10.52 6.29
CA THR A 373 21.97 -9.17 6.72
C THR A 373 23.01 -8.09 6.44
N GLY A 374 24.24 -8.26 6.93
CA GLY A 374 25.33 -7.30 6.71
C GLY A 374 25.71 -7.17 5.23
N PRO A 375 26.01 -8.28 4.52
CA PRO A 375 26.28 -8.24 3.08
C PRO A 375 25.19 -7.55 2.27
N ALA A 376 23.92 -7.83 2.55
CA ALA A 376 22.81 -7.21 1.82
C ALA A 376 22.68 -5.72 2.13
N LEU A 377 22.84 -5.30 3.39
CA LEU A 377 22.83 -3.89 3.76
C LEU A 377 24.00 -3.12 3.12
N ALA A 378 25.18 -3.74 3.05
CA ALA A 378 26.34 -3.16 2.37
C ALA A 378 26.05 -2.93 0.88
N GLU A 379 25.45 -3.92 0.19
CA GLU A 379 25.02 -3.77 -1.21
C GLU A 379 23.93 -2.70 -1.36
N PHE A 380 23.00 -2.60 -0.41
CA PHE A 380 21.96 -1.57 -0.39
C PHE A 380 22.55 -0.15 -0.36
N VAL A 381 23.48 0.09 0.57
CA VAL A 381 24.18 1.37 0.71
C VAL A 381 25.09 1.63 -0.49
N ARG A 382 25.73 0.58 -1.03
CA ARG A 382 26.55 0.68 -2.24
C ARG A 382 25.72 1.13 -3.45
N GLU A 383 24.57 0.51 -3.72
CA GLU A 383 23.70 0.92 -4.85
C GLU A 383 23.22 2.37 -4.71
N LEU A 384 22.91 2.83 -3.49
CA LEU A 384 22.55 4.23 -3.22
C LEU A 384 23.75 5.17 -3.41
N THR A 385 24.94 4.79 -2.93
CA THR A 385 26.16 5.60 -3.04
C THR A 385 26.63 5.71 -4.48
N ASP A 386 26.59 4.60 -5.21
CA ASP A 386 27.05 4.49 -6.60
C ASP A 386 26.16 5.24 -7.57
N ILE A 387 25.00 5.77 -7.16
CA ILE A 387 24.16 6.58 -8.05
C ILE A 387 24.91 7.79 -8.63
N LYS A 388 25.92 8.30 -7.90
CA LYS A 388 26.81 9.39 -8.31
C LYS A 388 27.92 8.93 -9.26
N SER A 389 28.57 7.81 -8.96
CA SER A 389 29.74 7.32 -9.70
C SER A 389 29.37 6.46 -10.91
N ARG A 390 28.18 5.86 -10.90
CA ARG A 390 27.56 5.10 -11.97
C ARG A 390 26.23 5.78 -12.36
N PRO A 391 26.28 6.82 -13.21
CA PRO A 391 25.11 7.58 -13.63
C PRO A 391 24.01 6.69 -14.23
N ILE A 392 22.78 7.18 -14.21
CA ILE A 392 21.65 6.52 -14.86
C ILE A 392 21.90 6.49 -16.37
N SER A 393 21.96 5.29 -16.95
CA SER A 393 22.13 5.13 -18.39
C SER A 393 20.83 5.44 -19.13
N SER A 394 20.92 5.85 -20.39
CA SER A 394 19.74 6.04 -21.24
C SER A 394 18.87 4.79 -21.31
N LYS A 395 19.48 3.59 -21.34
CA LYS A 395 18.73 2.33 -21.37
C LYS A 395 17.90 2.12 -20.09
N GLU A 396 18.47 2.40 -18.92
CA GLU A 396 17.75 2.28 -17.65
C GLU A 396 16.64 3.32 -17.55
N LEU A 397 16.92 4.56 -17.95
CA LEU A 397 15.94 5.64 -17.96
C LEU A 397 14.76 5.30 -18.87
N GLU A 398 15.02 4.88 -20.11
CA GLU A 398 13.95 4.52 -21.04
C GLU A 398 13.17 3.30 -20.55
N ALA A 399 13.82 2.28 -19.98
CA ALA A 399 13.11 1.15 -19.39
C ALA A 399 12.18 1.57 -18.23
N ALA A 400 12.63 2.49 -17.38
CA ALA A 400 11.82 3.03 -16.29
C ALA A 400 10.66 3.89 -16.81
N ARG A 401 10.94 4.79 -17.76
CA ARG A 401 9.96 5.66 -18.41
C ARG A 401 8.85 4.84 -19.06
N GLU A 402 9.26 3.87 -19.87
CA GLU A 402 8.35 2.96 -20.53
C GLU A 402 7.57 2.10 -19.53
N GLY A 403 8.21 1.60 -18.46
CA GLY A 403 7.54 0.81 -17.42
C GLY A 403 6.41 1.59 -16.73
N LEU A 404 6.66 2.85 -16.39
CA LEU A 404 5.65 3.73 -15.80
C LEU A 404 4.52 4.03 -16.79
N ILE A 405 4.85 4.49 -18.01
CA ILE A 405 3.84 4.86 -19.01
C ILE A 405 3.00 3.65 -19.43
N ARG A 406 3.63 2.48 -19.64
CA ARG A 406 2.93 1.25 -20.04
C ARG A 406 2.13 0.60 -18.90
N SER A 407 2.22 1.11 -17.67
CA SER A 407 1.35 0.65 -16.58
C SER A 407 -0.07 1.23 -16.67
N TYR A 408 -0.24 2.41 -17.29
CA TYR A 408 -1.53 3.11 -17.34
C TYR A 408 -2.66 2.34 -18.01
N PRO A 409 -2.46 1.67 -19.16
CA PRO A 409 -3.52 0.85 -19.76
C PRO A 409 -4.12 -0.12 -18.75
N GLY A 410 -3.28 -0.85 -18.00
CA GLY A 410 -3.71 -1.77 -16.95
C GLY A 410 -4.43 -1.09 -15.78
N ILE A 411 -3.97 0.10 -15.38
CA ILE A 411 -4.61 0.89 -14.32
C ILE A 411 -6.03 1.35 -14.73
N PHE A 412 -6.24 1.60 -16.03
CA PHE A 412 -7.50 2.12 -16.58
C PHE A 412 -8.37 1.06 -17.30
N GLU A 413 -8.04 -0.23 -17.13
CA GLU A 413 -8.80 -1.34 -17.71
C GLU A 413 -10.23 -1.45 -17.14
N THR A 414 -10.44 -1.05 -15.87
CA THR A 414 -11.72 -1.22 -15.16
C THR A 414 -12.35 0.11 -14.76
N VAL A 415 -13.70 0.13 -14.61
CA VAL A 415 -14.42 1.33 -14.13
C VAL A 415 -14.00 1.72 -12.70
N GLU A 416 -13.65 0.75 -11.85
CA GLU A 416 -13.11 1.01 -10.52
C GLU A 416 -11.69 1.53 -10.56
N GLY A 417 -10.84 1.01 -11.44
CA GLY A 417 -9.47 1.51 -11.62
C GLY A 417 -9.48 2.99 -12.00
N VAL A 418 -10.31 3.35 -12.99
CA VAL A 418 -10.51 4.75 -13.40
C VAL A 418 -11.13 5.59 -12.27
N GLY A 419 -12.16 5.07 -11.58
CA GLY A 419 -12.85 5.79 -10.51
C GLY A 419 -12.00 6.02 -9.26
N LEU A 420 -11.21 5.05 -8.82
CA LEU A 420 -10.28 5.21 -7.70
C LEU A 420 -9.15 6.18 -8.04
N ASN A 421 -8.70 6.21 -9.30
CA ASN A 421 -7.72 7.19 -9.76
C ASN A 421 -8.31 8.61 -9.85
N ALA A 422 -9.56 8.76 -10.28
CA ALA A 422 -10.28 10.03 -10.21
C ALA A 422 -10.43 10.53 -8.75
N ALA A 423 -10.72 9.61 -7.83
CA ALA A 423 -10.73 9.91 -6.40
C ALA A 423 -9.35 10.39 -5.92
N GLN A 424 -8.25 9.74 -6.33
CA GLN A 424 -6.90 10.21 -5.99
C GLN A 424 -6.63 11.63 -6.49
N LEU A 425 -7.10 12.00 -7.69
CA LEU A 425 -6.96 13.37 -8.17
C LEU A 425 -7.67 14.37 -7.24
N PHE A 426 -8.88 14.06 -6.80
CA PHE A 426 -9.61 14.89 -5.83
C PHE A 426 -8.87 14.98 -4.48
N LEU A 427 -8.49 13.84 -3.90
CA LEU A 427 -7.82 13.79 -2.59
C LEU A 427 -6.48 14.54 -2.60
N LYS A 428 -5.72 14.42 -3.69
CA LYS A 428 -4.42 15.08 -3.88
C LYS A 428 -4.54 16.48 -4.50
N ARG A 429 -5.75 17.01 -4.69
CA ARG A 429 -6.04 18.35 -5.26
C ARG A 429 -5.39 18.58 -6.61
N ARG A 430 -5.36 17.53 -7.43
CA ARG A 430 -4.82 17.56 -8.78
C ARG A 430 -5.86 18.04 -9.77
N PRO A 431 -5.43 18.69 -10.86
CA PRO A 431 -6.32 18.99 -11.96
C PRO A 431 -6.79 17.69 -12.65
N MET A 432 -7.95 17.73 -13.30
CA MET A 432 -8.54 16.55 -13.93
C MET A 432 -7.75 16.03 -15.15
N ASP A 433 -6.84 16.83 -15.69
CA ASP A 433 -5.94 16.46 -16.79
C ASP A 433 -4.57 15.93 -16.30
N GLU A 434 -4.42 15.65 -15.01
CA GLU A 434 -3.13 15.33 -14.40
C GLU A 434 -2.45 14.10 -15.00
N PHE A 435 -3.18 13.05 -15.37
CA PHE A 435 -2.54 11.87 -15.99
C PHE A 435 -1.85 12.21 -17.31
N ARG A 436 -2.39 13.18 -18.08
CA ARG A 436 -1.72 13.69 -19.27
C ARG A 436 -0.45 14.46 -18.90
N LYS A 437 -0.52 15.33 -17.89
CA LYS A 437 0.64 16.08 -17.38
C LYS A 437 1.73 15.15 -16.85
N GLN A 438 1.34 14.05 -16.20
CA GLN A 438 2.26 13.05 -15.69
C GLN A 438 2.94 12.30 -16.83
N VAL A 439 2.20 11.84 -17.85
CA VAL A 439 2.82 11.22 -19.04
C VAL A 439 3.75 12.20 -19.75
N ASP A 440 3.29 13.42 -20.03
CA ASP A 440 4.12 14.48 -20.63
C ASP A 440 5.39 14.77 -19.80
N GLY A 441 5.26 14.85 -18.48
CA GLY A 441 6.37 15.11 -17.56
C GLY A 441 7.35 13.95 -17.51
N LEU A 442 6.83 12.72 -17.48
CA LEU A 442 7.63 11.51 -17.59
C LEU A 442 8.33 11.41 -18.94
N GLU A 443 7.75 11.86 -20.06
CA GLU A 443 8.39 11.87 -21.38
C GLU A 443 9.44 12.97 -21.54
N LYS A 444 9.18 14.16 -21.00
CA LYS A 444 10.04 15.34 -21.17
C LYS A 444 11.22 15.36 -20.19
N ALA A 445 11.14 14.64 -19.07
CA ALA A 445 12.22 14.58 -18.09
C ALA A 445 13.55 14.16 -18.73
N THR A 446 14.53 15.04 -18.63
CA THR A 446 15.86 14.86 -19.22
C THR A 446 16.74 13.96 -18.35
N PRO A 447 17.75 13.29 -18.95
CA PRO A 447 18.71 12.50 -18.17
C PRO A 447 19.40 13.31 -17.06
N ALA A 448 19.70 14.59 -17.31
CA ALA A 448 20.33 15.47 -16.34
C ALA A 448 19.41 15.78 -15.15
N GLU A 449 18.11 16.00 -15.38
CA GLU A 449 17.14 16.22 -14.30
C GLU A 449 16.96 14.96 -13.46
N VAL A 450 16.80 13.80 -14.10
CA VAL A 450 16.65 12.51 -13.41
C VAL A 450 17.89 12.17 -12.60
N GLN A 451 19.09 12.39 -13.15
CA GLN A 451 20.35 12.20 -12.43
C GLN A 451 20.45 13.15 -11.24
N ARG A 452 20.16 14.45 -11.41
CA ARG A 452 20.18 15.44 -10.32
C ARG A 452 19.28 15.03 -9.16
N VAL A 453 18.04 14.63 -9.43
CA VAL A 453 17.12 14.21 -8.36
C VAL A 453 17.54 12.87 -7.74
N ALA A 454 18.08 11.94 -8.52
CA ALA A 454 18.62 10.70 -7.99
C ALA A 454 19.73 10.99 -6.96
N GLU A 455 20.67 11.88 -7.28
CA GLU A 455 21.76 12.28 -6.37
C GLU A 455 21.27 13.04 -5.14
N ALA A 456 20.23 13.88 -5.30
CA ALA A 456 19.68 14.68 -4.21
C ALA A 456 18.83 13.86 -3.23
N TYR A 457 18.01 12.94 -3.75
CA TYR A 457 17.02 12.21 -2.97
C TYR A 457 17.46 10.80 -2.57
N LEU A 458 18.27 10.10 -3.36
CA LEU A 458 18.76 8.75 -3.05
C LEU A 458 20.13 8.75 -2.34
N ASN A 459 20.48 9.87 -1.69
CA ASN A 459 21.71 9.97 -0.91
C ASN A 459 21.59 9.18 0.42
N PRO A 460 22.38 8.11 0.63
CA PRO A 460 22.26 7.28 1.84
C PRO A 460 22.64 8.04 3.12
N ALA A 461 23.38 9.15 3.05
CA ALA A 461 23.67 9.99 4.22
C ALA A 461 22.44 10.75 4.75
N ALA A 462 21.40 10.90 3.94
CA ALA A 462 20.15 11.60 4.28
C ALA A 462 18.96 10.64 4.47
N MET A 463 19.17 9.32 4.42
CA MET A 463 18.10 8.32 4.51
C MET A 463 18.21 7.51 5.81
N GLN A 464 17.18 7.52 6.64
CA GLN A 464 17.13 6.68 7.83
C GLN A 464 17.17 5.20 7.43
N ILE A 465 17.93 4.39 8.18
CA ILE A 465 18.05 2.94 7.97
C ILE A 465 17.38 2.25 9.15
N ILE A 466 16.35 1.47 8.87
CA ILE A 466 15.59 0.65 9.81
C ILE A 466 15.85 -0.82 9.51
N LEU A 467 16.21 -1.58 10.54
CA LEU A 467 16.34 -3.04 10.48
C LEU A 467 15.33 -3.68 11.42
N VAL A 468 14.70 -4.76 10.98
CA VAL A 468 13.87 -5.61 11.84
C VAL A 468 14.35 -7.04 11.70
N GLY A 469 14.89 -7.61 12.77
CA GLY A 469 15.62 -8.87 12.70
C GLY A 469 16.16 -9.33 14.04
N ASP A 470 16.87 -10.45 14.01
CA ASP A 470 17.52 -11.01 15.18
C ASP A 470 18.65 -10.08 15.68
N PRO A 471 18.67 -9.74 16.98
CA PRO A 471 19.62 -8.78 17.54
C PRO A 471 21.08 -9.22 17.37
N ASP A 472 21.38 -10.50 17.57
CA ASP A 472 22.76 -11.00 17.56
C ASP A 472 23.30 -11.01 16.14
N ILE A 473 22.47 -11.45 15.18
CA ILE A 473 22.80 -11.42 13.75
C ILE A 473 23.05 -9.99 13.28
N ILE A 474 22.15 -9.05 13.63
CA ILE A 474 22.30 -7.65 13.24
C ILE A 474 23.57 -7.06 13.86
N GLN A 475 23.79 -7.25 15.16
CA GLN A 475 24.95 -6.72 15.85
C GLN A 475 26.26 -7.27 15.25
N GLN A 476 26.33 -8.57 14.99
CA GLN A 476 27.50 -9.23 14.44
C GLN A 476 27.81 -8.78 13.01
N GLN A 477 26.80 -8.68 12.15
CA GLN A 477 27.01 -8.43 10.72
C GLN A 477 27.01 -6.96 10.32
N VAL A 478 26.30 -6.10 11.06
CA VAL A 478 26.10 -4.69 10.68
C VAL A 478 27.10 -3.75 11.36
N ALA A 479 27.51 -4.05 12.61
CA ALA A 479 28.50 -3.20 13.30
C ALA A 479 29.82 -3.03 12.51
N PRO A 480 30.39 -4.07 11.85
CA PRO A 480 31.63 -3.92 11.07
C PRO A 480 31.49 -3.00 9.85
N LEU A 481 30.28 -2.71 9.38
CA LEU A 481 30.05 -1.84 8.22
C LEU A 481 30.27 -0.36 8.55
N ASN A 482 30.38 0.01 9.84
CA ASN A 482 30.62 1.39 10.30
C ASN A 482 29.61 2.40 9.74
N LEU A 483 28.36 1.97 9.53
CA LEU A 483 27.32 2.82 8.96
C LEU A 483 26.74 3.81 9.97
N GLY A 484 27.18 3.80 11.23
CA GLY A 484 26.66 4.64 12.31
C GLY A 484 26.34 3.83 13.56
N LYS A 485 25.95 4.49 14.65
CA LYS A 485 25.61 3.81 15.90
C LYS A 485 24.34 2.97 15.71
N ILE A 486 24.38 1.70 16.11
CA ILE A 486 23.20 0.84 16.17
C ILE A 486 22.39 1.26 17.40
N THR A 487 21.17 1.75 17.18
CA THR A 487 20.27 2.26 18.22
C THR A 487 18.97 1.43 18.20
N PRO A 488 18.67 0.68 19.27
CA PRO A 488 17.40 -0.03 19.38
C PRO A 488 16.21 0.94 19.37
N MET A 489 15.11 0.55 18.74
CA MET A 489 13.82 1.23 18.82
C MET A 489 12.80 0.30 19.44
N ASP A 490 12.11 0.81 20.46
CA ASP A 490 10.93 0.15 20.99
C ASP A 490 9.70 0.68 20.25
N VAL A 491 9.21 -0.09 19.28
CA VAL A 491 7.94 0.20 18.62
C VAL A 491 6.80 -0.45 19.40
N ALA A 492 5.72 0.30 19.62
CA ALA A 492 4.56 -0.17 20.38
C ALA A 492 4.07 -1.55 19.92
N GLY A 493 4.20 -2.56 20.78
CA GLY A 493 3.81 -3.94 20.49
C GLY A 493 4.89 -4.84 19.88
N SER A 494 6.15 -4.38 19.82
CA SER A 494 7.32 -5.19 19.41
C SER A 494 7.55 -6.43 20.29
N GLY A 495 7.05 -6.41 21.54
CA GLY A 495 7.18 -7.51 22.51
C GLY A 495 8.57 -7.71 23.07
N THR A 496 9.56 -6.89 22.67
CA THR A 496 10.94 -6.99 23.15
C THR A 496 11.41 -5.60 23.59
N PRO A 497 11.52 -5.32 24.91
CA PRO A 497 12.11 -4.06 25.35
C PRO A 497 13.54 -3.96 24.84
N ALA A 498 13.96 -2.75 24.47
CA ALA A 498 15.33 -2.48 24.06
C ALA A 498 16.32 -3.04 25.12
N PRO A 499 17.29 -3.89 24.75
CA PRO A 499 18.30 -4.38 25.68
C PRO A 499 19.08 -3.17 26.22
N GLY A 500 18.85 -2.83 27.49
CA GLY A 500 19.42 -1.65 28.15
C GLY A 500 18.44 -0.77 28.94
N ALA A 501 17.12 -0.95 28.81
CA ALA A 501 16.14 -0.20 29.63
C ALA A 501 15.95 -0.77 31.06
N ALA A 502 16.46 -1.97 31.34
CA ALA A 502 16.47 -2.56 32.67
C ALA A 502 17.79 -2.26 33.37
N GLY A 503 17.94 -1.06 33.94
CA GLY A 503 19.16 -0.74 34.69
C GLY A 503 19.41 0.71 35.09
N LYS A 504 18.41 1.44 35.59
CA LYS A 504 18.61 2.52 36.58
C LYS A 504 17.38 2.60 37.50
N LYS A 505 17.44 1.90 38.63
CA LYS A 505 16.75 2.28 39.86
C LYS A 505 17.79 2.82 40.83
#